data_AF-A0AB35VV38-F1
#
_entry.id   AF-A0AB35VV38-F1
#
_cell.length_a   1.000
_cell.length_b   1.000
_cell.length_c   1.000
_cell.angle_alpha   90.00
_cell.angle_beta   90.00
_cell.angle_gamma   90.00
#
_symmetry.space_group_name_H-M   'P 1'
#
loop_
_entity.id
_entity.type
_entity.pdbx_description
1 polymer ?
#
loop_
_entity_poly.entity_id
_entity_poly.type
_entity_poly.pdbx_seq_one_letter_code
_entity_poly.pdbx_strand_id
1 'polypeptide(L)'
;MGEFKVGDWVKRTDKITESIYQISSIDKDLIKCNFIKNGENWRLHTTKGEIEYATPEEIKAGHRIDKPSDSGELETLDKPENHISTLCKSKDV
;
A
#
# COMPACT_ATOMS: atom_id res chain seq x y z
N MET A 1 -10.98 -20.19 10.18
CA MET A 1 -10.08 -19.39 9.32
C MET A 1 -10.02 -20.11 7.98
N GLY A 2 -10.36 -19.44 6.88
CA GLY A 2 -10.44 -20.08 5.56
C GLY A 2 -9.06 -20.52 5.06
N GLU A 3 -9.03 -21.65 4.36
CA GLU A 3 -7.84 -22.12 3.65
C GLU A 3 -7.51 -21.15 2.52
N PHE A 4 -6.25 -20.72 2.43
CA PHE A 4 -5.79 -19.85 1.34
C PHE A 4 -5.97 -20.55 0.00
N LYS A 5 -6.42 -19.83 -1.04
CA LYS A 5 -6.52 -20.35 -2.40
C LYS A 5 -5.68 -19.53 -3.38
N VAL A 6 -5.35 -20.16 -4.51
CA VAL A 6 -4.73 -19.46 -5.64
C VAL A 6 -5.64 -18.34 -6.11
N GLY A 7 -5.08 -17.15 -6.32
CA GLY A 7 -5.79 -15.93 -6.68
C GLY A 7 -6.17 -15.04 -5.50
N ASP A 8 -6.07 -15.52 -4.25
CA ASP A 8 -6.28 -14.67 -3.08
C ASP A 8 -5.19 -13.61 -2.95
N TRP A 9 -5.58 -12.46 -2.43
CA TRP A 9 -4.69 -11.38 -2.09
C TRP A 9 -4.33 -11.45 -0.60
N VAL A 10 -3.04 -11.49 -0.33
CA VAL A 10 -2.47 -11.63 1.00
C VAL A 10 -1.40 -10.58 1.25
N LYS A 11 -1.10 -10.32 2.51
CA LYS A 11 -0.04 -9.42 2.96
C LYS A 11 0.82 -10.12 3.99
N ARG A 12 2.10 -9.76 4.08
CA ARG A 12 2.97 -10.28 5.13
C ARG A 12 2.62 -9.65 6.49
N THR A 13 2.72 -10.44 7.54
CA THR A 13 2.62 -9.96 8.93
C THR A 13 3.80 -9.08 9.33
N ASP A 14 4.98 -9.34 8.76
CA ASP A 14 6.28 -8.73 9.09
C ASP A 14 6.38 -7.20 8.96
N LYS A 15 5.40 -6.50 8.37
CA LYS A 15 5.41 -5.04 8.11
C LYS A 15 6.63 -4.48 7.36
N ILE A 16 7.59 -5.31 6.94
CA ILE A 16 8.76 -4.91 6.15
C ILE A 16 8.33 -4.36 4.77
N THR A 17 7.19 -4.82 4.27
CA THR A 17 6.69 -4.50 2.94
C THR A 17 5.26 -3.96 2.98
N GLU A 18 5.06 -2.82 2.34
CA GLU A 18 3.76 -2.15 2.17
C GLU A 18 3.01 -2.65 0.92
N SER A 19 3.39 -3.79 0.37
CA SER A 19 2.77 -4.36 -0.82
C SER A 19 1.88 -5.54 -0.45
N ILE A 20 0.75 -5.65 -1.15
CA ILE A 20 -0.05 -6.87 -1.16
C ILE A 20 0.47 -7.81 -2.25
N TYR A 21 0.22 -9.10 -2.06
CA TYR A 21 0.69 -10.17 -2.91
C TYR A 21 -0.48 -11.03 -3.36
N GLN A 22 -0.46 -11.49 -4.60
CA GLN A 22 -1.44 -12.45 -5.06
C GLN A 22 -0.88 -13.87 -4.98
N ILE A 23 -1.62 -14.81 -4.42
CA ILE A 23 -1.20 -16.21 -4.37
C ILE A 23 -1.24 -16.79 -5.78
N SER A 24 -0.09 -17.25 -6.25
CA SER A 24 0.05 -17.89 -7.55
C SER A 24 0.02 -19.42 -7.44
N SER A 25 0.54 -20.00 -6.36
CA SER A 25 0.53 -21.45 -6.13
C SER A 25 0.70 -21.79 -4.66
N ILE A 26 0.16 -22.92 -4.23
CA ILE A 26 0.27 -23.42 -2.85
C ILE A 26 0.81 -24.85 -2.91
N ASP A 27 1.94 -25.08 -2.25
CA ASP A 27 2.76 -26.30 -2.30
C ASP A 27 2.93 -26.84 -0.87
N LYS A 28 1.94 -27.60 -0.38
CA LYS A 28 1.83 -28.13 1.00
C LYS A 28 1.95 -27.09 2.13
N ASP A 29 3.14 -26.54 2.34
CA ASP A 29 3.47 -25.51 3.33
C ASP A 29 4.06 -24.24 2.70
N LEU A 30 4.51 -24.32 1.45
CA LEU A 30 5.09 -23.21 0.70
C LEU A 30 4.03 -22.51 -0.15
N ILE A 31 3.79 -21.24 0.14
CA ILE A 31 2.91 -20.38 -0.64
C ILE A 31 3.79 -19.52 -1.55
N LYS A 32 3.54 -19.64 -2.86
CA LYS A 32 4.20 -18.84 -3.89
C LYS A 32 3.29 -17.69 -4.25
N CYS A 33 3.70 -16.48 -3.92
CA CYS A 33 2.98 -15.27 -4.25
C CYS A 33 3.70 -14.48 -5.35
N ASN A 34 2.94 -13.73 -6.13
CA ASN A 34 3.44 -12.91 -7.21
C ASN A 34 2.90 -11.48 -7.04
N PHE A 35 3.74 -10.48 -7.31
CA PHE A 35 3.34 -9.07 -7.25
C PHE A 35 4.15 -8.25 -8.25
N ILE A 36 3.59 -7.11 -8.66
CA ILE A 36 4.27 -6.19 -9.58
C ILE A 36 4.72 -4.98 -8.77
N LYS A 37 6.02 -4.69 -8.80
CA LYS A 37 6.60 -3.50 -8.19
C LYS A 37 7.46 -2.79 -9.22
N ASN A 38 7.20 -1.50 -9.45
CA ASN A 38 7.86 -0.70 -10.47
C ASN A 38 7.80 -1.29 -11.89
N GLY A 39 6.71 -2.00 -12.23
CA GLY A 39 6.57 -2.67 -13.52
C GLY A 39 7.36 -3.98 -13.65
N GLU A 40 8.11 -4.37 -12.63
CA GLU A 40 8.81 -5.65 -12.57
C GLU A 40 7.97 -6.69 -11.84
N ASN A 41 7.99 -7.92 -12.35
CA ASN A 41 7.28 -9.03 -11.74
C ASN A 41 8.15 -9.72 -10.69
N TRP A 42 7.73 -9.66 -9.44
CA TRP A 42 8.43 -10.23 -8.30
C TRP A 42 7.69 -11.43 -7.74
N ARG A 43 8.46 -12.48 -7.42
CA ARG A 43 7.96 -13.69 -6.77
C ARG A 43 8.44 -13.75 -5.34
N LEU A 44 7.51 -14.03 -4.44
CA LEU A 44 7.75 -14.22 -3.02
C LEU A 44 7.42 -15.66 -2.64
N HIS A 45 8.29 -16.27 -1.86
CA HIS A 45 8.06 -17.56 -1.23
C HIS A 45 7.80 -17.31 0.25
N THR A 46 6.67 -17.78 0.78
CA THR A 46 6.26 -17.56 2.16
C THR A 46 5.50 -18.76 2.69
N THR A 47 5.22 -18.79 3.99
CA THR A 47 4.46 -19.85 4.64
C THR A 47 3.11 -19.30 5.13
N LYS A 48 2.14 -20.18 5.36
CA LYS A 48 0.81 -19.78 5.85
C LYS A 48 0.82 -19.03 7.19
N GLY A 49 1.89 -19.17 7.98
CA GLY A 49 2.04 -18.53 9.28
C GLY A 49 2.55 -17.08 9.21
N GLU A 50 3.10 -16.67 8.07
CA GLU A 50 3.72 -15.35 7.87
C GLU A 50 2.87 -14.41 7.00
N ILE A 51 1.66 -14.86 6.62
CA ILE A 51 0.74 -14.11 5.76
C ILE A 51 -0.65 -14.01 6.36
N GLU A 52 -1.35 -12.94 6.01
CA GLU A 52 -2.74 -12.68 6.34
C GLU A 52 -3.51 -12.25 5.10
N TYR A 53 -4.83 -12.44 5.10
CA TYR A 53 -5.69 -11.94 4.03
C TYR A 53 -5.62 -10.41 3.96
N ALA A 54 -5.47 -9.89 2.75
CA ALA A 54 -5.61 -8.46 2.49
C ALA A 54 -7.08 -8.05 2.64
N THR A 55 -7.34 -6.85 3.16
CA THR A 55 -8.69 -6.31 3.20
C THR A 55 -9.15 -5.92 1.79
N PRO A 56 -10.46 -5.93 1.50
CA PRO A 56 -10.97 -5.52 0.20
C PRO A 56 -10.56 -4.09 -0.19
N GLU A 57 -10.34 -3.21 0.78
CA GLU A 57 -9.82 -1.86 0.56
C GLU A 57 -8.37 -1.87 0.06
N GLU A 58 -7.49 -2.65 0.71
CA GLU A 58 -6.11 -2.83 0.27
C GLU A 58 -6.05 -3.43 -1.14
N ILE A 59 -6.92 -4.41 -1.43
CA ILE A 59 -7.01 -5.05 -2.75
C ILE A 59 -7.41 -4.04 -3.83
N LYS A 60 -8.39 -3.18 -3.55
CA LYS A 60 -8.78 -2.10 -4.48
C LYS A 60 -7.66 -1.08 -4.68
N ALA A 61 -6.92 -0.76 -3.64
CA ALA A 61 -5.83 0.20 -3.69
C ALA A 61 -4.55 -0.38 -4.36
N GLY A 62 -4.42 -1.71 -4.41
CA GLY A 62 -3.24 -2.39 -4.95
C GLY A 62 -2.00 -2.29 -4.06
N HIS A 63 -2.15 -1.79 -2.83
CA HIS A 63 -1.08 -1.63 -1.85
C HIS A 63 -1.62 -1.79 -0.43
N ARG A 64 -0.72 -2.04 0.53
CA ARG A 64 -1.07 -2.11 1.95
C ARG A 64 -1.44 -0.71 2.40
N ILE A 65 -2.71 -0.51 2.72
CA ILE A 65 -3.19 0.63 3.47
C ILE A 65 -2.88 0.29 4.93
N ASP A 66 -1.68 0.64 5.39
CA ASP A 66 -1.42 0.66 6.82
C ASP A 66 -2.31 1.78 7.37
N LYS A 67 -3.51 1.40 7.82
CA LYS A 67 -4.45 2.32 8.44
C LYS A 67 -3.62 3.12 9.44
N PRO A 68 -3.46 4.45 9.27
CA PRO A 68 -2.79 5.23 10.28
C PRO A 68 -3.61 4.98 11.54
N SER A 69 -2.98 4.35 12.54
CA SER A 69 -3.52 4.32 13.88
C SER A 69 -3.63 5.78 14.28
N ASP A 70 -4.82 6.35 14.13
CA ASP A 70 -5.13 7.74 14.47
C ASP A 70 -4.25 8.77 13.74
N SER A 71 -4.67 9.17 12.55
CA SER A 71 -4.44 10.55 12.14
C SER A 71 -5.81 11.09 11.80
N GLY A 72 -6.43 11.69 12.82
CA GLY A 72 -7.53 12.62 12.62
C GLY A 72 -7.17 13.68 11.58
N GLU A 73 -8.20 14.39 11.14
CA GLU A 73 -8.13 15.52 10.21
C GLU A 73 -8.05 15.12 8.74
N LEU A 74 -9.12 14.43 8.34
CA LEU A 74 -9.90 14.81 7.17
C LEU A 74 -10.22 16.32 7.20
N GLU A 75 -9.38 17.20 6.64
CA GLU A 75 -9.80 18.55 6.20
C GLU A 75 -8.92 19.04 5.04
N THR A 76 -9.06 18.44 3.85
CA THR A 76 -8.78 19.18 2.60
C THR A 76 -10.00 20.02 2.27
N LEU A 77 -10.22 21.09 3.02
CA LEU A 77 -11.12 22.15 2.58
C LEU A 77 -10.35 23.07 1.64
N ASP A 78 -10.62 22.87 0.36
CA ASP A 78 -10.37 23.77 -0.76
C ASP A 78 -10.39 25.27 -0.35
N LYS A 79 -9.27 25.96 -0.55
CA LYS A 79 -9.32 27.41 -0.78
C LYS A 79 -8.18 27.87 -1.71
N PRO A 80 -8.44 28.01 -3.02
CA PRO A 80 -7.56 28.75 -3.90
C PRO A 80 -7.91 30.24 -3.83
N GLU A 81 -7.45 30.95 -2.79
CA GLU A 81 -7.41 32.41 -2.82
C GLU A 81 -6.04 32.88 -3.30
N ASN A 82 -5.85 32.77 -4.60
CA ASN A 82 -4.95 33.64 -5.35
C ASN A 82 -5.48 35.08 -5.24
N HIS A 83 -4.68 36.04 -4.77
CA HIS A 83 -4.57 37.37 -5.39
C HIS A 83 -3.39 38.17 -4.80
N ILE A 84 -2.26 38.13 -5.52
CA ILE A 84 -1.35 39.24 -5.88
C ILE A 84 -1.12 40.36 -4.84
N SER A 85 0.13 40.49 -4.37
CA SER A 85 0.81 41.79 -4.38
C SER A 85 2.31 41.64 -4.59
N THR A 86 2.66 41.81 -5.86
CA THR A 86 3.96 42.28 -6.32
C THR A 86 4.39 43.53 -5.54
N LEU A 87 5.47 43.43 -4.75
CA LEU A 87 6.48 44.50 -4.77
C LEU A 87 7.85 43.98 -4.30
N CYS A 88 8.56 43.39 -5.25
CA CYS A 88 10.00 43.54 -5.34
C CYS A 88 10.32 45.03 -5.43
N LYS A 89 11.07 45.56 -4.46
CA LYS A 89 12.08 46.59 -4.67
C LYS A 89 13.06 46.57 -3.51
N SER A 90 14.11 45.77 -3.69
CA SER A 90 15.42 46.07 -3.10
C SER A 90 15.76 47.52 -3.43
N LYS A 91 16.06 48.31 -2.41
CA LYS A 91 16.84 49.54 -2.56
C LYS A 91 17.90 49.54 -1.47
N ASP A 92 19.08 49.11 -1.93
CA ASP A 92 20.38 49.52 -1.42
C ASP A 92 20.44 51.05 -1.39
N VAL A 93 20.70 51.64 -0.22
CA VAL A 93 21.33 52.95 -0.03
C VAL A 93 21.87 53.06 1.40
#